data_AF-A0A7V9KQT3-F1
#
_entry.id   AF-A0A7V9KQT3-F1
#
_cell.length_a   1.000
_cell.length_b   1.000
_cell.length_c   1.000
_cell.angle_alpha   90.00
_cell.angle_beta   90.00
_cell.angle_gamma   90.00
#
_symmetry.space_group_name_H-M   'P 1'
#
loop_
_entity.id
_entity.type
_entity.pdbx_description
1 polymer ?
#
loop_
_entity_poly.entity_id
_entity_poly.type
_entity_poly.pdbx_seq_one_letter_code
_entity_poly.pdbx_strand_id
1 'polypeptide(L)'
;MGTLSIRYSDRLVMRFGARRTLLPGLALIVIGLGLFTQAPVDGGYARHVLPPMILFGFDAGLSFPALMTLAMSGATRDDAGLASGLVNTSAQVGGALGLAILATLSAGRSENLLADGEAAASALTSGYHLAFAIGAGLVLAAIVVAVTVLQPEGKAQAEVADEPQPVAAQPAYSEAA
;
A
#
# COMPACT_ATOMS: atom_id res chain seq x y z
N MET A 1 4.80 -5.34 25.83
CA MET A 1 5.68 -4.76 24.79
C MET A 1 5.06 -3.45 24.30
N GLY A 2 5.07 -2.39 25.12
CA GLY A 2 4.07 -1.31 25.00
C GLY A 2 4.53 0.09 25.42
N THR A 3 5.80 0.45 25.22
CA THR A 3 6.30 1.79 25.62
C THR A 3 6.96 2.60 24.49
N LEU A 4 7.40 1.98 23.39
CA LEU A 4 7.95 2.73 22.24
C LEU A 4 6.89 3.15 21.20
N SER A 5 5.76 2.43 21.05
CA SER A 5 4.74 2.74 20.02
C SER A 5 3.98 4.04 20.24
N ILE A 6 3.78 4.46 21.49
CA ILE A 6 2.89 5.60 21.80
C ILE A 6 3.56 6.94 21.50
N ARG A 7 4.89 7.04 21.59
CA ARG A 7 5.58 8.34 21.46
C ARG A 7 5.90 8.77 20.03
N TYR A 8 5.91 7.84 19.07
CA TYR A 8 6.24 8.15 17.67
C TYR A 8 5.03 8.17 16.72
N SER A 9 3.90 7.56 17.10
CA SER A 9 2.76 7.35 16.18
C SER A 9 1.87 8.58 16.01
N ASP A 10 1.65 9.40 17.05
CA ASP A 10 0.70 10.53 16.96
C ASP A 10 1.24 11.72 16.14
N ARG A 11 2.56 11.88 16.01
CA ARG A 11 3.15 13.08 15.38
C ARG A 11 3.46 12.96 13.89
N LEU A 12 3.46 11.75 13.32
CA LEU A 12 3.74 11.57 11.90
C LEU A 12 2.47 11.61 11.04
N VAL A 13 1.36 11.11 11.58
CA VAL A 13 0.06 11.04 10.89
C VAL A 13 -0.60 12.42 10.73
N MET A 14 -0.44 13.33 11.70
CA MET A 14 -1.06 14.67 11.66
C MET A 14 -0.42 15.66 10.66
N ARG A 15 0.78 15.42 10.12
CA ARG A 15 1.57 16.50 9.47
C ARG A 15 1.61 16.46 7.95
N PHE A 16 1.42 15.31 7.30
CA PHE A 16 1.65 15.21 5.85
C PHE A 16 0.40 14.94 5.01
N GLY A 17 -0.65 14.36 5.59
CA GLY A 17 -1.83 13.97 4.83
C GLY A 17 -1.69 12.61 4.16
N ALA A 18 -2.72 11.77 4.29
CA ALA A 18 -2.84 10.45 3.68
C ALA A 18 -2.51 10.45 2.18
N ARG A 19 -2.96 11.45 1.40
CA ARG A 19 -2.70 11.53 -0.05
C ARG A 19 -1.23 11.80 -0.36
N ARG A 20 -0.58 12.71 0.37
CA ARG A 20 0.85 13.03 0.16
C ARG A 20 1.78 11.94 0.68
N THR A 21 1.27 11.07 1.55
CA THR A 21 1.99 9.91 2.09
C THR A 21 1.84 8.69 1.17
N LEU A 22 0.65 8.48 0.59
CA LEU A 22 0.33 7.35 -0.28
C LEU A 22 1.06 7.43 -1.63
N LEU A 23 1.10 8.60 -2.27
CA LEU A 23 1.74 8.77 -3.59
C LEU A 23 3.23 8.38 -3.65
N PRO A 24 4.09 8.83 -2.72
CA PRO A 24 5.49 8.38 -2.73
C PRO A 24 5.62 6.88 -2.46
N GLY A 25 4.77 6.29 -1.63
CA GLY A 25 4.78 4.84 -1.40
C GLY A 25 4.44 4.05 -2.67
N LEU A 26 3.35 4.42 -3.35
CA LEU A 26 3.00 3.83 -4.65
C LEU A 26 4.12 4.03 -5.70
N ALA A 27 4.83 5.16 -5.68
CA ALA A 27 5.98 5.37 -6.55
C ALA A 27 7.15 4.41 -6.22
N LEU A 28 7.40 4.13 -4.94
CA LEU A 28 8.40 3.13 -4.54
C LEU A 28 8.03 1.73 -5.06
N ILE A 29 6.74 1.37 -5.08
CA ILE A 29 6.28 0.10 -5.67
C ILE A 29 6.61 0.05 -7.16
N VAL A 30 6.28 1.11 -7.92
CA VAL A 30 6.56 1.16 -9.37
C VAL A 30 8.07 1.04 -9.63
N ILE A 31 8.89 1.74 -8.85
CA ILE A 31 10.36 1.66 -8.97
C ILE A 31 10.84 0.23 -8.65
N GLY A 32 10.35 -0.39 -7.58
CA GLY A 32 10.71 -1.75 -7.18
C GLY A 32 10.34 -2.78 -8.24
N LEU A 33 9.14 -2.70 -8.79
CA LEU A 33 8.68 -3.57 -9.89
C LEU A 33 9.49 -3.31 -11.17
N GLY A 34 9.77 -2.04 -11.49
CA GLY A 34 10.63 -1.67 -12.62
C GLY A 34 12.05 -2.26 -12.52
N LEU A 35 12.65 -2.24 -11.33
CA LEU A 35 13.94 -2.88 -11.10
C LEU A 35 13.87 -4.40 -11.30
N PHE A 36 12.77 -5.05 -10.87
CA PHE A 36 12.58 -6.49 -11.10
C PHE A 36 12.39 -6.86 -12.57
N THR A 37 11.81 -5.98 -13.40
CA THR A 37 11.74 -6.21 -14.86
C THR A 37 13.11 -6.25 -15.54
N GLN A 38 14.15 -5.73 -14.89
CA GLN A 38 15.52 -5.69 -15.41
C GLN A 38 16.42 -6.77 -14.81
N ALA A 39 15.89 -7.66 -13.96
CA ALA A 39 16.68 -8.68 -13.29
C ALA A 39 17.16 -9.74 -14.31
N PRO A 40 18.47 -9.92 -14.53
CA PRO A 40 18.99 -10.89 -15.47
C PRO A 40 18.86 -12.31 -14.93
N VAL A 41 18.90 -13.30 -15.84
CA VAL A 41 18.81 -14.73 -15.52
C VAL A 41 19.91 -15.16 -14.52
N ASP A 42 21.11 -14.63 -14.66
CA ASP A 42 22.26 -14.90 -13.76
C ASP A 42 22.45 -13.81 -12.69
N GLY A 43 21.37 -13.14 -12.29
CA GLY A 43 21.41 -12.00 -11.38
C GLY A 43 21.82 -12.37 -9.94
N GLY A 44 22.74 -11.60 -9.37
CA GLY A 44 23.09 -11.70 -7.95
C GLY A 44 22.01 -11.12 -7.02
N TYR A 45 21.70 -11.85 -5.94
CA TYR A 45 20.70 -11.47 -4.92
C TYR A 45 20.88 -10.04 -4.39
N ALA A 46 22.10 -9.68 -3.97
CA ALA A 46 22.40 -8.39 -3.38
C ALA A 46 22.18 -7.20 -4.34
N ARG A 47 22.29 -7.43 -5.66
CA ARG A 47 22.19 -6.38 -6.68
C ARG A 47 20.79 -6.27 -7.27
N HIS A 48 20.10 -7.40 -7.47
CA HIS A 48 18.85 -7.44 -8.23
C HIS A 48 17.61 -7.71 -7.38
N VAL A 49 17.76 -8.31 -6.19
CA VAL A 49 16.63 -8.69 -5.34
C VAL A 49 16.56 -7.84 -4.08
N LEU A 50 17.70 -7.62 -3.42
CA LEU A 50 17.77 -6.88 -2.16
C LEU A 50 17.28 -5.42 -2.27
N PRO A 51 17.66 -4.63 -3.31
CA PRO A 51 17.18 -3.25 -3.40
C PRO A 51 15.65 -3.14 -3.58
N PRO A 52 15.00 -3.90 -4.48
CA PRO A 52 13.53 -3.93 -4.55
C PRO A 52 12.85 -4.36 -3.23
N MET A 53 13.40 -5.35 -2.52
CA MET A 53 12.82 -5.78 -1.24
C MET A 53 12.87 -4.69 -0.17
N ILE A 54 13.96 -3.93 -0.12
CA ILE A 54 14.07 -2.77 0.77
C ILE A 54 13.03 -1.71 0.41
N LEU A 55 12.85 -1.41 -0.88
CA LEU A 55 11.84 -0.46 -1.36
C LEU A 55 10.43 -0.88 -0.95
N PHE A 56 10.06 -2.15 -1.11
CA PHE A 56 8.77 -2.67 -0.68
C PHE A 56 8.59 -2.63 0.84
N GLY A 57 9.65 -2.83 1.61
CA GLY A 57 9.60 -2.67 3.07
C GLY A 57 9.28 -1.22 3.49
N PHE A 58 9.91 -0.24 2.84
CA PHE A 58 9.61 1.17 3.08
C PHE A 58 8.22 1.58 2.62
N ASP A 59 7.79 1.10 1.45
CA ASP A 59 6.43 1.30 0.94
C ASP A 59 5.37 0.76 1.92
N ALA A 60 5.50 -0.49 2.38
CA ALA A 60 4.53 -1.09 3.28
C ALA A 60 4.31 -0.27 4.56
N GLY A 61 5.38 0.31 5.11
CA GLY A 61 5.30 1.19 6.28
C GLY A 61 4.65 2.55 6.01
N LEU A 62 4.66 3.01 4.76
CA LEU A 62 4.17 4.33 4.35
C LEU A 62 2.74 4.28 3.80
N SER A 63 2.50 3.37 2.85
CA SER A 63 1.25 3.22 2.12
C SER A 63 0.16 2.56 2.95
N PHE A 64 0.48 1.53 3.74
CA PHE A 64 -0.54 0.76 4.45
C PHE A 64 -1.33 1.60 5.47
N PRO A 65 -0.68 2.39 6.35
CA PRO A 65 -1.43 3.27 7.27
C PRO A 65 -2.21 4.34 6.54
N ALA A 66 -1.63 4.98 5.50
CA ALA A 66 -2.28 6.03 4.73
C ALA A 66 -3.54 5.52 4.00
N LEU A 67 -3.46 4.33 3.41
CA LEU A 67 -4.57 3.68 2.73
C LEU A 67 -5.68 3.31 3.72
N MET A 68 -5.33 2.79 4.90
CA MET A 68 -6.31 2.46 5.93
C MET A 68 -7.00 3.71 6.49
N THR A 69 -6.25 4.77 6.78
CA THR A 69 -6.81 6.06 7.21
C THR A 69 -7.79 6.60 6.17
N LEU A 70 -7.41 6.58 4.89
CA LEU A 70 -8.27 7.07 3.81
C LEU A 70 -9.51 6.19 3.59
N ALA A 71 -9.35 4.86 3.67
CA ALA A 71 -10.48 3.94 3.49
C ALA A 71 -11.50 4.05 4.62
N MET A 72 -11.05 4.42 5.82
CA MET A 72 -11.90 4.58 7.00
C MET A 72 -12.40 6.02 7.22
N SER A 73 -11.90 7.01 6.49
CA SER A 73 -12.17 8.43 6.77
C SER A 73 -13.64 8.84 6.61
N GLY A 74 -14.43 8.07 5.88
CA GLY A 74 -15.87 8.30 5.70
C GLY A 74 -16.78 7.45 6.58
N ALA A 75 -16.22 6.58 7.44
CA ALA A 75 -17.00 5.66 8.26
C ALA A 75 -17.42 6.32 9.59
N THR A 76 -18.69 6.15 9.97
CA THR A 76 -19.15 6.49 11.32
C THR A 76 -18.64 5.46 12.33
N ARG A 77 -18.75 5.75 13.64
CA ARG A 77 -18.38 4.79 14.69
C ARG A 77 -19.19 3.51 14.62
N ASP A 78 -20.46 3.60 14.25
CA ASP A 78 -21.36 2.46 14.15
C ASP A 78 -21.08 1.61 12.89
N ASP A 79 -20.58 2.24 11.82
CA ASP A 79 -20.25 1.57 10.56
C ASP A 79 -18.79 1.08 10.47
N ALA A 80 -17.94 1.36 11.47
CA ALA A 80 -16.52 1.06 11.42
C ALA A 80 -16.21 -0.44 11.20
N GLY A 81 -17.04 -1.32 11.79
CA GLY A 81 -16.93 -2.77 11.57
C GLY A 81 -17.25 -3.17 10.13
N LEU A 82 -18.26 -2.56 9.52
CA LEU A 82 -18.65 -2.80 8.13
C LEU A 82 -17.60 -2.26 7.17
N ALA A 83 -17.11 -1.03 7.39
CA ALA A 83 -16.07 -0.41 6.58
C ALA A 83 -14.76 -1.23 6.60
N SER A 84 -14.30 -1.63 7.79
CA SER A 84 -13.11 -2.47 7.94
C SER A 84 -13.28 -3.84 7.28
N GLY A 85 -14.46 -4.45 7.43
CA GLY A 85 -14.82 -5.70 6.76
C GLY A 85 -14.75 -5.58 5.23
N LEU A 86 -15.33 -4.52 4.66
CA LEU A 86 -15.27 -4.24 3.22
C LEU A 86 -13.83 -4.04 2.74
N VAL A 87 -13.01 -3.30 3.49
CA VAL A 87 -11.59 -3.10 3.16
C VAL A 87 -10.83 -4.42 3.16
N ASN A 88 -10.95 -5.21 4.22
CA ASN A 88 -10.25 -6.49 4.31
C ASN A 88 -10.70 -7.48 3.23
N THR A 89 -12.01 -7.62 3.00
CA THR A 89 -12.52 -8.49 1.93
C THR A 89 -12.08 -8.01 0.56
N SER A 90 -12.15 -6.70 0.28
CA SER A 90 -11.69 -6.13 -1.00
C SER A 90 -10.19 -6.34 -1.20
N ALA A 91 -9.38 -6.19 -0.15
CA ALA A 91 -7.93 -6.41 -0.20
C ALA A 91 -7.59 -7.89 -0.43
N GLN A 92 -8.27 -8.82 0.26
CA GLN A 92 -8.04 -10.26 0.07
C GLN A 92 -8.50 -10.74 -1.31
N VAL A 93 -9.71 -10.34 -1.74
CA VAL A 93 -10.25 -10.70 -3.06
C VAL A 93 -9.41 -10.07 -4.17
N GLY A 94 -9.09 -8.78 -4.06
CA GLY A 94 -8.24 -8.07 -5.02
C GLY A 94 -6.83 -8.67 -5.08
N GLY A 95 -6.23 -9.00 -3.93
CA GLY A 95 -4.92 -9.65 -3.86
C GLY A 95 -4.93 -11.03 -4.51
N ALA A 96 -5.95 -11.85 -4.23
CA ALA A 96 -6.09 -13.17 -4.83
C ALA A 96 -6.31 -13.10 -6.35
N LEU A 97 -7.21 -12.22 -6.82
CA LEU A 97 -7.46 -12.02 -8.25
C LEU A 97 -6.23 -11.48 -8.98
N GLY A 98 -5.57 -10.47 -8.40
CA GLY A 98 -4.35 -9.89 -8.96
C GLY A 98 -3.23 -10.92 -9.09
N LEU A 99 -3.00 -11.69 -8.03
CA LEU A 99 -2.00 -12.78 -8.06
C LEU A 99 -2.36 -13.83 -9.12
N ALA A 100 -3.62 -14.26 -9.19
CA ALA A 100 -4.06 -15.25 -10.16
C ALA A 100 -3.80 -14.79 -11.60
N ILE A 101 -4.21 -13.57 -11.95
CA ILE A 101 -4.01 -13.01 -13.29
C ILE A 101 -2.52 -12.93 -13.63
N LEU A 102 -1.70 -12.37 -12.72
CA LEU A 102 -0.26 -12.20 -12.96
C LEU A 102 0.46 -13.55 -13.07
N ALA A 103 0.11 -14.52 -12.22
CA ALA A 103 0.67 -15.85 -12.26
C ALA A 103 0.31 -16.57 -13.57
N THR A 104 -0.95 -16.51 -14.01
CA THR A 104 -1.40 -17.10 -15.27
C THR A 104 -0.69 -16.49 -16.47
N LEU A 105 -0.54 -15.16 -16.52
CA LEU A 105 0.16 -14.49 -17.62
C LEU A 105 1.67 -14.81 -17.63
N SER A 106 2.29 -14.86 -16.46
CA SER A 106 3.70 -15.28 -16.32
C SER A 106 3.91 -16.72 -16.80
N ALA A 107 3.07 -17.65 -16.34
CA ALA A 107 3.13 -19.05 -16.71
C ALA A 107 2.91 -19.23 -18.22
N GLY A 108 1.85 -18.63 -18.77
CA GLY A 108 1.56 -18.72 -20.21
C GLY A 108 2.68 -18.16 -21.09
N ARG A 109 3.32 -17.04 -20.67
CA ARG A 109 4.49 -16.52 -21.39
C ARG A 109 5.68 -17.47 -21.33
N SER A 110 5.92 -18.06 -20.16
CA SER A 110 7.01 -19.02 -19.95
C SER A 110 6.79 -20.28 -20.80
N GLU A 111 5.60 -20.85 -20.76
CA GLU A 111 5.22 -22.06 -21.51
C GLU A 111 5.36 -21.86 -23.03
N ASN A 112 4.92 -20.71 -23.56
CA ASN A 112 5.08 -20.40 -24.98
C ASN A 112 6.55 -20.35 -25.40
N LEU A 113 7.42 -19.71 -24.61
CA LEU A 113 8.84 -19.63 -24.91
C LEU A 113 9.54 -21.01 -24.78
N LEU A 114 9.13 -21.83 -23.80
CA LEU A 114 9.59 -23.21 -23.71
C LEU A 114 9.23 -24.02 -24.96
N ALA A 115 8.01 -23.84 -25.47
CA ALA A 115 7.54 -24.50 -26.69
C ALA A 115 8.33 -24.05 -27.93
N ASP A 116 8.78 -22.80 -27.96
CA ASP A 116 9.65 -22.24 -29.01
C ASP A 116 11.13 -22.70 -28.88
N GLY A 117 11.47 -23.48 -27.84
CA GLY A 117 12.80 -24.07 -27.64
C GLY A 117 13.77 -23.20 -26.83
N GLU A 118 13.30 -22.13 -26.20
CA GLU A 118 14.11 -21.31 -25.30
C GLU A 118 14.58 -22.08 -24.06
N ALA A 119 15.72 -21.69 -23.51
CA ALA A 119 16.22 -22.27 -22.27
C ALA A 119 15.24 -21.98 -21.11
N ALA A 120 14.95 -23.00 -20.29
CA ALA A 120 13.95 -22.90 -19.22
C ALA A 120 14.15 -21.69 -18.30
N ALA A 121 15.40 -21.41 -17.91
CA ALA A 121 15.73 -20.26 -17.05
C ALA A 121 15.43 -18.90 -17.71
N SER A 122 15.68 -18.77 -19.02
CA SER A 122 15.38 -17.57 -19.82
C SER A 122 13.88 -17.35 -19.94
N ALA A 123 13.13 -18.40 -20.24
CA ALA A 123 11.69 -18.35 -20.40
C ALA A 123 10.96 -18.02 -19.09
N LEU A 124 11.34 -18.65 -17.96
CA LEU A 124 10.78 -18.33 -16.65
C LEU A 124 11.06 -16.86 -16.28
N THR A 125 12.31 -16.40 -16.47
CA THR A 125 12.69 -15.02 -16.19
C THR A 125 11.86 -14.04 -17.03
N SER A 126 11.65 -14.36 -18.31
CA SER A 126 10.81 -13.57 -19.22
C SER A 126 9.34 -13.54 -18.78
N GLY A 127 8.80 -14.65 -18.27
CA GLY A 127 7.46 -14.71 -17.68
C GLY A 127 7.33 -13.80 -16.45
N TYR A 128 8.30 -13.86 -15.54
CA TYR A 128 8.33 -12.97 -14.37
C TYR A 128 8.45 -11.50 -14.76
N HIS A 129 9.30 -11.17 -15.74
CA HIS A 129 9.42 -9.80 -16.26
C HIS A 129 8.09 -9.28 -16.78
N LEU A 130 7.34 -10.11 -17.51
CA LEU A 130 6.01 -9.75 -17.99
C LEU A 130 5.06 -9.45 -16.81
N ALA A 131 5.03 -10.32 -15.80
CA ALA A 131 4.18 -10.10 -14.62
C ALA A 131 4.56 -8.83 -13.86
N PHE A 132 5.86 -8.57 -13.66
CA PHE A 132 6.31 -7.34 -13.00
C PHE A 132 5.98 -6.08 -13.81
N ALA A 133 6.11 -6.13 -15.14
CA ALA A 133 5.74 -5.01 -16.01
C ALA A 133 4.24 -4.70 -15.97
N ILE A 134 3.40 -5.73 -16.01
CA ILE A 134 1.94 -5.58 -15.86
C ILE A 134 1.59 -5.05 -14.46
N GLY A 135 2.22 -5.60 -13.42
CA GLY A 135 2.07 -5.12 -12.05
C GLY A 135 2.42 -3.64 -11.92
N ALA A 136 3.53 -3.20 -12.52
CA ALA A 136 3.92 -1.78 -12.52
C ALA A 136 2.87 -0.92 -13.23
N GLY A 137 2.31 -1.39 -14.35
CA GLY A 137 1.20 -0.74 -15.05
C GLY A 137 -0.07 -0.61 -14.21
N LEU A 138 -0.44 -1.65 -13.46
CA LEU A 138 -1.59 -1.63 -12.54
C LEU A 138 -1.39 -0.62 -11.41
N VAL A 139 -0.19 -0.56 -10.84
CA VAL A 139 0.14 0.41 -9.79
C VAL A 139 0.16 1.83 -10.34
N LEU A 140 0.66 2.06 -11.56
CA LEU A 140 0.55 3.36 -12.23
C LEU A 140 -0.91 3.77 -12.44
N ALA A 141 -1.78 2.85 -12.86
CA ALA A 141 -3.21 3.12 -12.95
C ALA A 141 -3.81 3.45 -11.56
N ALA A 142 -3.39 2.76 -10.51
CA ALA A 142 -3.80 3.07 -9.14
C ALA A 142 -3.33 4.46 -8.68
N ILE A 143 -2.11 4.89 -9.07
CA ILE A 143 -1.63 6.26 -8.83
C ILE A 143 -2.53 7.28 -9.55
N VAL A 144 -2.90 7.03 -10.81
CA VAL A 144 -3.80 7.92 -11.55
C VAL A 144 -5.15 8.03 -10.84
N VAL A 145 -5.75 6.90 -10.45
CA VAL A 145 -7.00 6.86 -9.68
C VAL A 145 -6.83 7.60 -8.35
N ALA A 146 -5.72 7.39 -7.63
CA ALA A 146 -5.44 8.08 -6.39
C ALA A 146 -5.34 9.61 -6.58
N VAL A 147 -4.74 10.05 -7.69
CA VAL A 147 -4.63 11.48 -8.01
C VAL A 147 -5.97 12.08 -8.42
N THR A 148 -6.81 11.37 -9.17
CA THR A 148 -8.08 11.91 -9.70
C THR A 148 -9.25 11.80 -8.74
N VAL A 149 -9.29 10.77 -7.89
CA VAL A 149 -10.43 10.48 -7.00
C VAL A 149 -10.24 11.03 -5.59
N LEU A 150 -9.01 11.03 -5.05
CA LEU A 150 -8.80 11.51 -3.68
C LEU A 150 -8.84 13.04 -3.66
N GLN A 151 -9.76 13.57 -2.86
CA GLN A 151 -9.87 15.01 -2.66
C GLN A 151 -8.68 15.55 -1.85
N PRO A 152 -8.19 16.77 -2.15
CA PRO A 152 -7.18 17.43 -1.33
C PRO A 152 -7.66 17.64 0.11
N GLU A 153 -6.83 17.27 1.07
CA GLU A 153 -7.15 17.24 2.52
C GLU A 153 -7.46 18.59 3.16
N GLY A 154 -7.39 19.69 2.40
CA GLY A 154 -7.73 21.03 2.87
C GLY A 154 -9.17 21.19 3.37
N LYS A 155 -10.08 20.25 3.09
CA LYS A 155 -11.44 20.22 3.64
C LYS A 155 -11.57 19.46 4.96
N ALA A 156 -10.87 18.32 5.13
CA ALA A 156 -11.04 17.45 6.30
C ALA A 156 -10.47 18.07 7.59
N GLN A 157 -9.46 18.93 7.49
CA GLN A 157 -8.86 19.60 8.64
C GLN A 157 -9.69 20.81 9.15
N ALA A 158 -10.55 21.37 8.30
CA ALA A 158 -11.45 22.45 8.68
C ALA A 158 -12.65 21.96 9.51
N GLU A 159 -13.06 20.70 9.33
CA GLU A 159 -14.23 20.10 10.00
C GLU A 159 -13.90 19.60 11.41
N VAL A 160 -12.69 19.05 11.63
CA VAL A 160 -12.20 18.65 12.98
C VAL A 160 -11.83 19.87 13.84
N ALA A 161 -11.50 21.00 13.21
CA ALA A 161 -11.25 22.25 13.93
C ALA A 161 -12.54 22.94 14.43
N ASP A 162 -13.71 22.55 13.90
CA ASP A 162 -15.01 23.12 14.24
C ASP A 162 -15.83 22.21 15.18
N GLU A 163 -15.35 21.00 15.49
CA GLU A 163 -15.94 20.16 16.55
C GLU A 163 -15.65 20.80 17.93
N PRO A 164 -16.69 21.19 18.70
CA PRO A 164 -16.49 21.73 20.05
C PRO A 164 -15.81 20.66 20.92
N GLN A 165 -14.64 20.99 21.46
CA GLN A 165 -13.92 20.12 22.39
C GLN A 165 -14.86 19.69 23.51
N PRO A 166 -14.99 18.39 23.81
CA PRO A 166 -15.78 17.92 24.94
C PRO A 166 -15.17 18.54 26.21
N VAL A 167 -15.98 19.37 26.88
CA VAL A 167 -15.64 20.04 28.14
C VAL A 167 -15.05 19.00 29.07
N ALA A 168 -13.78 19.16 29.42
CA ALA A 168 -13.07 18.31 30.35
C ALA A 168 -13.92 18.18 31.62
N ALA A 169 -14.48 16.99 31.84
CA ALA A 169 -15.23 16.69 33.06
C ALA A 169 -14.27 16.86 34.23
N GLN A 170 -14.43 17.95 34.99
CA GLN A 170 -13.73 18.16 36.25
C GLN A 170 -14.05 16.97 37.16
N PRO A 171 -13.05 16.23 37.66
CA PRO A 171 -13.30 15.15 38.60
C PRO A 171 -13.82 15.75 39.91
N ALA A 172 -15.12 15.56 40.16
CA ALA A 172 -15.82 15.95 41.38
C ALA A 172 -15.45 15.03 42.56
N TYR A 173 -14.17 14.98 42.91
CA TYR A 173 -13.69 14.28 44.11
C TYR A 173 -12.45 14.96 44.70
N SER A 174 -12.60 16.21 45.12
CA SER A 174 -11.63 16.87 46.02
C SER A 174 -12.25 17.50 47.26
N GLU A 175 -13.53 17.24 47.54
CA GLU A 175 -14.18 17.70 48.77
C GLU A 175 -15.04 16.59 49.38
N ALA A 176 -14.40 15.56 49.94
CA ALA A 176 -14.98 14.75 51.00
C ALA A 176 -13.89 13.95 51.73
N ALA A 177 -13.50 14.47 52.90
CA ALA A 177 -12.81 13.85 54.05
C ALA A 177 -11.33 13.47 53.90
#